data_AF-A0A954EZE2-F1
#
_entry.id   AF-A0A954EZE2-F1
#
_cell.length_a   1.000
_cell.length_b   1.000
_cell.length_c   1.000
_cell.angle_alpha   90.00
_cell.angle_beta   90.00
_cell.angle_gamma   90.00
#
_symmetry.space_group_name_H-M   'P 1'
#
loop_
_entity.id
_entity.type
_entity.pdbx_description
1 polymer ?
#
loop_
_entity_poly.entity_id
_entity_poly.type
_entity_poly.pdbx_seq_one_letter_code
_entity_poly.pdbx_strand_id
1 'polypeptide(L)'
;MKPAKSLTASLDWKSSGKWTLLSILVGVIAGLGGIVFQIVGQVVLHFSLVYFAGYHPREAAGEHGLFHVGEITFHPWMIVATMTIGGALSGWLVYTFAP
;
A
#
# COMPACT_ATOMS: atom_id res chain seq x y z
N MET A 1 15.26 16.23 53.10
CA MET A 1 15.06 15.07 52.19
C MET A 1 13.60 15.04 51.79
N LYS A 2 13.23 15.54 50.60
CA LYS A 2 11.83 15.62 50.12
C LYS A 2 11.51 14.36 49.29
N PRO A 3 10.32 13.77 49.48
CA PRO A 3 10.06 12.40 49.04
C PRO A 3 9.68 12.32 47.55
N ALA A 4 10.02 11.18 46.97
CA ALA A 4 9.81 10.75 45.59
C ALA A 4 8.32 10.64 45.19
N LYS A 5 7.61 11.77 45.12
CA LYS A 5 6.22 11.85 44.60
C LYS A 5 6.13 12.31 43.14
N SER A 6 7.25 12.61 42.47
CA SER A 6 7.23 13.23 41.13
C SER A 6 7.23 12.25 39.95
N LEU A 7 7.29 10.93 40.18
CA LEU A 7 7.45 9.93 39.10
C LEU A 7 6.18 9.13 38.80
N THR A 8 5.15 9.21 39.65
CA THR A 8 3.89 8.47 39.47
C THR A 8 2.75 9.32 38.92
N ALA A 9 2.90 10.65 38.90
CA ALA A 9 1.98 11.57 38.21
C ALA A 9 2.24 11.67 36.70
N SER A 10 3.40 11.20 36.21
CA SER A 10 3.73 11.20 34.76
C SER A 10 3.13 10.02 33.99
N LEU A 11 2.50 9.07 34.70
CA LEU A 11 1.76 7.95 34.13
C LEU A 11 0.28 8.12 34.47
N ASP A 12 -0.35 9.16 33.93
CA ASP A 12 -1.80 9.28 33.90
C ASP A 12 -2.37 8.16 33.02
N TRP A 13 -2.41 6.94 33.57
CA TRP A 13 -2.81 5.69 32.92
C TRP A 13 -4.20 5.78 32.28
N LYS A 14 -5.09 6.59 32.87
CA LYS A 14 -6.44 6.89 32.33
C LYS A 14 -6.38 7.74 31.06
N SER A 15 -5.42 8.65 30.93
CA SER A 15 -5.20 9.42 29.69
C SER A 15 -4.56 8.53 28.63
N SER A 16 -3.52 7.77 29.00
CA SER A 16 -2.81 6.86 28.07
C SER A 16 -3.73 5.80 27.46
N GLY A 17 -4.69 5.24 28.21
CA GLY A 17 -5.60 4.23 27.68
C GLY A 17 -6.43 4.69 26.48
N LYS A 18 -6.89 5.95 26.49
CA LYS A 18 -7.65 6.53 25.36
C LYS A 18 -6.78 6.63 24.11
N TRP A 19 -5.56 7.13 24.26
CA TRP A 19 -4.61 7.28 23.14
C TRP A 19 -4.17 5.93 22.59
N THR A 20 -3.94 4.93 23.45
CA THR A 20 -3.63 3.55 23.04
C THR A 20 -4.78 2.91 22.25
N LEU A 21 -6.03 3.10 22.68
CA LEU A 21 -7.17 2.56 21.95
C LEU A 21 -7.34 3.24 20.58
N LEU A 22 -7.17 4.57 20.53
CA LEU A 22 -7.20 5.34 19.28
C LEU A 22 -6.11 4.88 18.30
N SER A 23 -4.88 4.64 18.76
CA SER A 23 -3.80 4.19 17.88
C SER A 23 -3.98 2.75 17.40
N ILE A 24 -4.55 1.85 18.21
CA ILE A 24 -4.98 0.52 17.74
C ILE A 24 -6.02 0.65 16.62
N LEU A 25 -7.05 1.49 16.81
CA LEU A 25 -8.10 1.68 15.81
C LEU A 25 -7.54 2.25 14.50
N VAL A 26 -6.67 3.25 14.58
CA VAL A 26 -5.96 3.81 13.41
C VAL A 26 -5.12 2.74 12.73
N GLY A 27 -4.41 1.91 13.48
CA GLY A 27 -3.62 0.79 12.95
C GLY A 27 -4.48 -0.22 12.20
N VAL A 28 -5.66 -0.57 12.72
CA VAL A 28 -6.60 -1.48 12.05
C VAL A 28 -7.10 -0.89 10.74
N ILE A 29 -7.52 0.37 10.73
CA ILE A 29 -8.01 1.04 9.52
C ILE A 29 -6.90 1.16 8.48
N ALA A 30 -5.70 1.56 8.89
CA ALA A 30 -4.54 1.64 8.01
C ALA A 30 -4.13 0.26 7.47
N GLY A 31 -4.18 -0.78 8.29
CA GLY A 31 -3.91 -2.16 7.89
C GLY A 31 -4.89 -2.68 6.85
N LEU A 32 -6.20 -2.46 7.07
CA LEU A 32 -7.23 -2.79 6.09
C LEU A 32 -7.06 -2.01 4.79
N GLY A 33 -6.75 -0.70 4.88
CA GLY A 33 -6.42 0.12 3.73
C GLY A 33 -5.22 -0.43 2.96
N GLY A 34 -4.18 -0.88 3.65
CA GLY A 34 -3.00 -1.52 3.08
C GLY A 34 -3.33 -2.83 2.35
N ILE A 35 -4.20 -3.67 2.92
CA ILE A 35 -4.65 -4.92 2.27
C ILE A 35 -5.40 -4.61 0.97
N VAL A 36 -6.34 -3.67 1.01
CA VAL A 36 -7.07 -3.25 -0.19
C VAL A 36 -6.12 -2.66 -1.23
N PHE A 37 -5.19 -1.81 -0.80
CA PHE A 37 -4.17 -1.22 -1.68
C PHE A 37 -3.29 -2.29 -2.33
N GLN A 38 -2.89 -3.31 -1.57
CA GLN A 38 -2.13 -4.44 -2.10
C GLN A 38 -2.90 -5.18 -3.20
N ILE A 39 -4.19 -5.48 -2.97
CA ILE A 39 -5.04 -6.17 -3.95
C ILE A 39 -5.19 -5.31 -5.22
N VAL A 40 -5.48 -4.01 -5.06
CA VAL A 40 -5.58 -3.09 -6.20
C VAL A 40 -4.26 -3.02 -6.97
N GLY A 41 -3.13 -2.96 -6.27
CA GLY A 41 -1.80 -2.98 -6.88
C GLY A 41 -1.58 -4.22 -7.75
N GLN A 42 -1.96 -5.41 -7.25
CA GLN A 42 -1.87 -6.65 -8.03
C GLN A 42 -2.74 -6.62 -9.28
N VAL A 43 -3.98 -6.10 -9.18
CA VAL A 43 -4.88 -5.93 -10.32
C VAL A 43 -4.30 -4.97 -11.35
N VAL A 44 -3.77 -3.82 -10.90
CA VAL A 44 -3.16 -2.82 -11.79
C VAL A 44 -1.93 -3.41 -12.47
N LEU A 45 -1.07 -4.15 -11.77
CA LEU A 45 0.09 -4.81 -12.37
C LEU A 45 -0.33 -5.84 -13.41
N HIS A 46 -1.31 -6.69 -13.11
CA HIS A 46 -1.78 -7.71 -14.04
C HIS A 46 -2.38 -7.07 -15.30
N PHE A 47 -3.26 -6.08 -15.14
CA PHE A 47 -3.87 -5.41 -16.30
C PHE A 47 -2.84 -4.61 -17.11
N SER A 48 -1.94 -3.89 -16.43
CA SER A 48 -1.03 -2.96 -17.11
C SER A 48 0.22 -3.62 -17.70
N LEU A 49 0.77 -4.65 -17.04
CA LEU A 49 1.99 -5.33 -17.48
C LEU A 49 1.65 -6.63 -18.22
N VAL A 50 0.74 -7.45 -17.70
CA VAL A 50 0.45 -8.77 -18.30
C VAL A 50 -0.48 -8.64 -19.50
N TYR A 51 -1.63 -7.96 -19.34
CA TYR A 51 -2.60 -7.82 -20.44
C TYR A 51 -2.12 -6.84 -21.52
N PHE A 52 -1.65 -5.66 -21.13
CA PHE A 52 -1.18 -4.67 -22.10
C PHE A 52 0.24 -4.95 -22.60
N ALA A 53 1.25 -5.03 -21.74
CA ALA A 53 2.63 -5.15 -22.21
C ALA A 53 3.04 -6.58 -22.61
N GLY A 54 2.22 -7.59 -22.30
CA GLY A 54 2.61 -9.00 -22.46
C GLY A 54 3.82 -9.37 -21.62
N TYR A 55 4.08 -8.61 -20.54
CA TYR A 55 5.21 -8.81 -19.64
C TYR A 55 4.74 -9.46 -18.37
N HIS A 56 5.19 -10.69 -18.14
CA HIS A 56 4.97 -11.40 -16.88
C HIS A 56 6.24 -11.37 -16.02
N PRO A 57 6.26 -10.60 -14.92
CA PRO A 57 7.32 -10.75 -13.92
C PRO A 57 7.35 -12.21 -13.45
N ARG A 58 8.54 -12.83 -13.38
CA ARG A 58 8.64 -14.17 -12.79
C ARG A 58 8.32 -14.05 -11.30
N GLU A 59 7.28 -14.76 -10.86
CA GLU A 59 6.98 -14.90 -9.44
C GLU A 59 8.09 -15.68 -8.73
N ALA A 60 8.27 -15.43 -7.43
CA ALA A 60 9.29 -16.13 -6.67
C ALA A 60 8.95 -17.63 -6.65
N ALA A 61 9.98 -18.49 -6.72
CA ALA A 61 9.78 -19.93 -6.77
C ALA A 61 9.00 -20.41 -5.53
N GLY A 62 7.71 -20.73 -5.71
CA GLY A 62 6.82 -21.23 -4.65
C GLY A 62 5.58 -20.36 -4.36
N GLU A 63 5.44 -19.17 -4.95
CA GLU A 63 4.21 -18.36 -4.83
C GLU A 63 3.17 -18.78 -5.88
N HIS A 64 1.90 -18.87 -5.46
CA HIS A 64 0.79 -19.11 -6.39
C HIS A 64 0.29 -17.77 -6.90
N GLY A 65 0.65 -17.42 -8.13
CA GLY A 65 0.03 -16.31 -8.83
C GLY A 65 -1.48 -16.48 -8.91
N LEU A 66 -2.21 -15.41 -8.60
CA LEU A 66 -3.68 -15.40 -8.64
C LEU A 66 -4.23 -15.59 -10.06
N PHE A 67 -3.40 -15.40 -11.09
CA PHE A 67 -3.81 -15.43 -12.50
C PHE A 67 -2.92 -16.36 -13.33
N HIS A 68 -3.54 -17.26 -14.09
CA HIS A 68 -2.84 -18.15 -15.03
C HIS A 68 -2.46 -17.38 -16.31
N VAL A 69 -1.24 -17.62 -16.78
CA VAL A 69 -0.65 -16.92 -17.93
C VAL A 69 -0.80 -17.78 -19.18
N GLY A 70 -1.53 -17.28 -20.19
CA GLY A 70 -1.58 -17.86 -21.54
C GLY A 70 -0.35 -17.48 -22.37
N GLU A 71 -0.34 -17.81 -23.67
CA GLU A 71 0.70 -17.33 -24.58
C GLU A 71 0.61 -15.81 -24.74
N ILE A 72 1.63 -15.08 -24.30
CA ILE A 72 1.69 -13.60 -24.36
C ILE A 72 2.75 -13.14 -25.35
N THR A 73 2.36 -12.23 -26.25
CA THR A 73 3.29 -11.54 -27.15
C THR A 73 3.83 -10.31 -26.43
N PHE A 74 5.14 -10.32 -26.13
CA PHE A 74 5.80 -9.24 -25.40
C PHE A 74 5.97 -8.00 -26.27
N HIS A 75 5.48 -6.85 -25.79
CA HIS A 75 5.59 -5.55 -26.45
C HIS A 75 6.34 -4.54 -25.55
N PRO A 76 7.67 -4.38 -25.70
CA PRO A 76 8.49 -3.55 -24.81
C PRO A 76 8.03 -2.08 -24.73
N TRP A 77 7.56 -1.52 -25.84
CA TRP A 77 7.09 -0.13 -25.92
C TRP A 77 5.85 0.13 -25.06
N MET A 78 5.03 -0.90 -24.83
CA MET A 78 3.84 -0.77 -24.01
C MET A 78 4.18 -0.62 -22.53
N ILE A 79 5.33 -1.10 -22.06
CA ILE A 79 5.82 -0.81 -20.70
C ILE A 79 6.02 0.70 -20.52
N VAL A 80 6.67 1.34 -21.49
CA VAL A 80 6.94 2.78 -21.45
C VAL A 80 5.64 3.58 -21.48
N ALA A 81 4.69 3.18 -22.33
CA ALA A 81 3.36 3.79 -22.39
C ALA A 81 2.62 3.65 -21.04
N THR A 82 2.62 2.45 -20.46
CA THR A 82 2.02 2.18 -19.14
C THR A 82 2.63 3.06 -18.05
N MET A 83 3.96 3.15 -17.97
CA MET A 83 4.62 4.00 -16.95
C MET A 83 4.29 5.49 -17.15
N THR A 84 4.26 5.95 -18.40
CA THR A 84 3.97 7.35 -18.73
C THR A 84 2.53 7.72 -18.37
N ILE A 85 1.56 6.89 -18.76
CA ILE A 85 0.14 7.10 -18.45
C ILE A 85 -0.10 7.03 -16.94
N GLY A 86 0.47 6.02 -16.27
CA GLY A 86 0.34 5.87 -14.82
C GLY A 86 0.90 7.07 -14.06
N GLY A 87 2.10 7.54 -14.44
CA GLY A 87 2.74 8.72 -13.86
C GLY A 87 1.94 10.00 -14.12
N ALA A 88 1.44 10.21 -15.34
CA ALA A 88 0.62 11.37 -15.69
C ALA A 88 -0.70 11.40 -14.91
N LEU A 89 -1.40 10.27 -14.81
CA LEU A 89 -2.63 10.14 -14.03
C LEU A 89 -2.37 10.37 -12.53
N SER A 90 -1.29 9.82 -12.00
CA SER A 90 -0.89 10.03 -10.60
C SER A 90 -0.58 11.50 -10.33
N GLY A 91 0.19 12.16 -11.19
CA GLY A 91 0.51 13.57 -11.06
C GLY A 91 -0.73 14.46 -11.12
N TRP A 92 -1.66 14.18 -12.05
CA TRP A 92 -2.93 14.89 -12.15
C TRP A 92 -3.81 14.70 -10.90
N LEU A 93 -3.91 13.47 -10.40
CA LEU A 93 -4.68 13.15 -9.19
C LEU A 93 -4.15 13.92 -7.98
N VAL A 94 -2.84 13.90 -7.74
CA VAL A 94 -2.21 14.59 -6.60
C VAL A 94 -2.41 16.10 -6.72
N TYR A 95 -2.10 16.69 -7.88
CA TYR A 95 -2.24 18.13 -8.10
C TYR A 95 -3.67 18.64 -7.91
N THR A 96 -4.67 17.79 -8.15
CA THR A 96 -6.09 18.17 -8.04
C THR A 96 -6.63 18.01 -6.63
N PHE A 97 -6.31 16.92 -5.94
CA PHE A 97 -6.98 16.56 -4.67
C PHE A 97 -6.12 16.79 -3.42
N ALA A 98 -4.79 16.81 -3.55
CA ALA A 98 -3.87 17.01 -2.45
C ALA A 98 -2.55 17.65 -2.96
N PRO A 99 -2.61 18.90 -3.45
CA PRO A 99 -1.43 19.61 -3.94
C PRO A 99 -0.40 19.91 -2.84
#